data_AF-A0AAN5CE15-F1
#
_entry.id   AF-A0AAN5CE15-F1
#
_cell.length_a   1.000
_cell.length_b   1.000
_cell.length_c   1.000
_cell.angle_alpha   90.00
_cell.angle_beta   90.00
_cell.angle_gamma   90.00
#
_symmetry.space_group_name_H-M   'P 1'
#
loop_
_entity.id
_entity.type
_entity.pdbx_description
1 polymer ?
#
loop_
_entity_poly.entity_id
_entity_poly.type
_entity_poly.pdbx_seq_one_letter_code
_entity_poly.pdbx_strand_id
1 'polypeptide(L)'
;MCLMLNEWVMCVVVRVYPLMPYPALYCDGLLCRLELSQQAVVTFLAAFVILPNPPFEFLLLRMHQKMVFGTTSSARLSIRVQWGMMLTLVALLVLNVAGFGIFGISSAKIYEISNRPDLEWLSARGGQLLIFGD
;
A
#
# COMPACT_ATOMS: atom_id res chain seq x y z
N MET A 1 -14.78 11.13 0.33
CA MET A 1 -14.03 11.42 1.58
C MET A 1 -12.84 10.49 1.76
N CYS A 2 -12.99 9.16 1.68
CA CYS A 2 -11.86 8.22 1.84
C CYS A 2 -10.68 8.46 0.87
N LEU A 3 -10.95 8.81 -0.39
CA LEU A 3 -9.90 9.11 -1.37
C LEU A 3 -9.08 10.35 -0.98
N MET A 4 -9.75 11.43 -0.57
CA MET A 4 -9.09 12.65 -0.10
C MET A 4 -8.24 12.39 1.15
N LEU A 5 -8.76 11.57 2.07
CA LEU A 5 -8.02 11.19 3.26
C LEU A 5 -6.79 10.33 2.91
N ASN A 6 -6.92 9.39 1.97
CA ASN A 6 -5.80 8.60 1.49
C ASN A 6 -4.73 9.47 0.81
N GLU A 7 -5.12 10.39 -0.07
CA GLU A 7 -4.19 11.32 -0.72
C GLU A 7 -3.46 12.17 0.32
N TRP A 8 -4.18 12.70 1.30
CA TRP A 8 -3.58 13.48 2.38
C TRP A 8 -2.58 12.66 3.21
N VAL A 9 -2.93 11.42 3.56
CA VAL A 9 -2.03 10.51 4.28
C VAL A 9 -0.79 10.18 3.45
N MET A 10 -0.95 9.89 2.16
CA MET A 10 0.17 9.55 1.27
C MET A 10 1.07 10.74 0.98
N CYS A 11 0.54 11.95 0.84
CA CYS A 11 1.32 13.14 0.47
C CYS A 11 1.93 13.87 1.68
N VAL A 12 1.25 13.88 2.83
CA VAL A 12 1.65 14.67 4.00
C VAL A 12 2.18 13.78 5.13
N VAL A 13 1.43 12.73 5.49
CA VAL A 13 1.74 11.92 6.68
C VAL A 13 2.90 10.97 6.43
N VAL A 14 2.90 10.26 5.31
CA VAL A 14 3.92 9.25 5.00
C VAL A 14 4.90 9.74 3.93
N ARG A 15 4.43 10.32 2.82
CA ARG A 15 5.27 10.90 1.76
C ARG A 15 6.40 9.95 1.30
N VAL A 16 6.00 8.91 0.58
CA VAL A 16 6.89 7.83 0.11
C VAL A 16 7.39 8.10 -1.31
N TYR A 17 8.67 7.83 -1.54
CA TYR A 17 9.35 7.91 -2.83
C TYR A 17 10.04 6.59 -3.16
N PRO A 18 9.67 5.91 -4.26
CA PRO A 18 10.40 4.73 -4.70
C PRO A 18 11.80 5.12 -5.17
N LEU A 19 12.82 4.44 -4.65
CA LEU A 19 14.23 4.67 -5.02
C LEU A 19 14.67 3.68 -6.08
N MET A 20 14.32 3.91 -7.34
CA MET A 20 14.87 3.09 -8.44
C MET A 20 16.37 3.36 -8.61
N PRO A 21 17.23 2.35 -8.85
CA PRO A 21 16.94 0.93 -9.10
C PRO A 21 16.92 0.05 -7.84
N TYR A 22 16.98 0.63 -6.64
CA TYR A 22 17.00 -0.12 -5.39
C TYR A 22 15.61 -0.66 -5.01
N PRO A 23 15.53 -1.83 -4.36
CA PRO A 23 14.29 -2.32 -3.74
C PRO A 23 14.02 -1.58 -2.42
N ALA A 24 14.09 -0.25 -2.46
CA ALA A 24 13.96 0.62 -1.30
C ALA A 24 12.94 1.74 -1.55
N LEU A 25 12.26 2.15 -0.49
CA LEU A 25 11.36 3.28 -0.46
C LEU A 25 11.94 4.33 0.49
N TYR A 26 12.11 5.57 0.03
CA TYR A 26 12.45 6.69 0.89
C TYR A 26 11.17 7.32 1.44
N CYS A 27 11.13 7.56 2.75
CA CYS A 27 9.98 8.12 3.44
C CYS A 27 10.35 9.44 4.13
N ASP A 28 9.64 10.54 3.79
CA ASP A 28 9.93 11.90 4.29
C ASP A 28 8.74 12.54 5.04
N GLY A 29 7.66 11.79 5.26
CA GLY A 29 6.47 12.29 5.94
C GLY A 29 6.64 12.43 7.45
N LEU A 30 5.66 13.06 8.09
CA LEU A 30 5.61 13.24 9.55
C LEU A 30 5.81 11.92 10.31
N LEU A 31 5.19 10.83 9.84
CA LEU A 31 5.26 9.52 10.50
C LEU A 31 6.67 8.92 10.44
N CYS A 32 7.42 9.18 9.37
CA CYS A 32 8.76 8.65 9.16
C CYS A 32 9.84 9.44 9.88
N ARG A 33 9.55 10.68 10.28
CA ARG A 33 10.42 11.50 11.13
C ARG A 33 10.29 11.17 12.62
N LEU A 34 9.29 10.38 13.02
CA LEU A 34 9.07 9.95 14.41
C LEU A 34 9.90 8.71 14.80
N GLU A 35 10.87 8.31 13.96
CA GLU A 35 11.75 7.15 14.20
C GLU A 35 10.99 5.85 14.54
N LEU A 36 9.81 5.68 13.95
CA LEU A 36 9.02 4.46 14.13
C LEU A 36 9.71 3.27 13.47
N SER A 37 9.40 2.06 13.97
CA SER A 37 9.89 0.84 13.35
C SER A 37 9.42 0.77 11.89
N GLN A 38 10.30 0.30 11.00
CA GLN A 38 9.97 0.10 9.58
C GLN A 38 8.69 -0.73 9.41
N GLN A 39 8.52 -1.77 10.24
CA GLN A 39 7.31 -2.59 10.29
C GLN A 39 6.04 -1.75 10.50
N ALA A 40 6.05 -0.86 11.50
CA ALA A 40 4.90 -0.01 11.79
C ALA A 40 4.59 0.93 10.63
N VAL A 41 5.61 1.55 10.04
CA VAL A 41 5.46 2.48 8.91
C VAL A 41 4.89 1.76 7.69
N VAL A 42 5.44 0.60 7.32
CA VAL A 42 5.00 -0.17 6.15
C VAL A 42 3.60 -0.75 6.36
N THR A 43 3.28 -1.23 7.57
CA THR A 43 1.93 -1.72 7.89
C THR A 43 0.90 -0.61 7.79
N PHE A 44 1.23 0.57 8.33
CA PHE A 44 0.39 1.75 8.25
C PHE A 44 0.17 2.15 6.79
N LEU A 45 1.24 2.25 6.01
CA LEU A 45 1.19 2.54 4.58
C LEU A 45 0.29 1.54 3.84
N ALA A 46 0.50 0.23 4.04
CA ALA A 46 -0.28 -0.82 3.40
C ALA A 46 -1.77 -0.73 3.76
N ALA A 47 -2.12 -0.47 5.02
CA ALA A 47 -3.50 -0.32 5.45
C ALA A 47 -4.21 0.85 4.72
N PHE A 48 -3.54 1.99 4.56
CA PHE A 48 -4.11 3.14 3.87
C PHE A 48 -4.22 2.97 2.35
N VAL A 49 -3.22 2.34 1.71
CA VAL A 49 -3.30 1.98 0.28
C VAL A 49 -4.50 1.09 0.00
N ILE A 50 -4.78 0.16 0.91
CA ILE A 50 -5.80 -0.88 0.72
C ILE A 50 -7.21 -0.37 1.04
N LEU A 51 -7.37 0.55 1.99
CA LEU A 51 -8.68 1.05 2.42
C LEU A 51 -9.61 1.52 1.28
N PRO A 52 -9.16 2.29 0.27
CA PRO A 52 -10.01 2.72 -0.84
C PRO A 52 -10.27 1.63 -1.90
N ASN A 53 -9.54 0.51 -1.89
CA ASN A 53 -9.65 -0.50 -2.95
C ASN A 53 -11.01 -1.24 -2.93
N PRO A 54 -11.49 -1.79 -1.80
CA PRO A 54 -12.79 -2.48 -1.78
C PRO A 54 -13.98 -1.66 -2.29
N PRO A 55 -14.20 -0.39 -1.88
CA PRO A 55 -15.32 0.38 -2.42
C PRO A 55 -15.15 0.68 -3.91
N PHE A 56 -13.93 0.90 -4.40
CA PHE A 56 -13.68 1.13 -5.82
C PHE A 56 -13.95 -0.12 -6.67
N GLU A 57 -13.42 -1.27 -6.27
CA GLU A 57 -13.65 -2.56 -6.92
C GLU A 57 -15.14 -2.95 -6.90
N PHE A 58 -15.84 -2.69 -5.79
CA PHE A 58 -17.28 -2.92 -5.72
C PHE A 58 -18.06 -2.03 -6.70
N LEU A 59 -17.70 -0.75 -6.81
CA LEU A 59 -18.32 0.16 -7.77
C LEU A 59 -18.05 -0.30 -9.21
N LEU A 60 -16.81 -0.68 -9.53
CA LEU A 60 -16.45 -1.23 -10.84
C LEU A 60 -17.27 -2.49 -11.16
N LEU A 61 -17.39 -3.41 -10.22
CA LEU A 61 -18.19 -4.62 -10.37
C LEU A 61 -19.67 -4.28 -10.64
N ARG A 62 -20.24 -3.31 -9.91
CA ARG A 62 -21.63 -2.87 -10.10
C ARG A 62 -21.83 -2.18 -11.45
N MET A 63 -20.88 -1.35 -11.88
CA MET A 63 -20.93 -0.71 -13.21
C MET A 63 -20.83 -1.74 -14.32
N HIS A 64 -19.94 -2.72 -14.19
CA HIS A 64 -19.81 -3.83 -15.14
C HIS A 64 -21.11 -4.64 -15.25
N GLN A 65 -21.72 -4.99 -14.13
CA GLN A 65 -22.98 -5.74 -14.12
C GLN A 65 -24.16 -4.93 -14.70
N LYS A 66 -24.19 -3.61 -14.50
CA LYS A 66 -25.18 -2.73 -15.17
C LYS A 66 -24.97 -2.68 -16.69
N MET A 67 -23.72 -2.65 -17.15
CA MET A 67 -23.39 -2.67 -18.59
C MET A 67 -23.79 -4.00 -19.26
N VAL A 68 -23.60 -5.12 -18.56
CA VAL A 68 -23.91 -6.47 -19.06
C VAL A 68 -25.41 -6.81 -18.95
N PHE A 69 -26.20 -6.04 -18.19
CA PHE A 69 -27.63 -6.30 -18.01
C PHE A 69 -28.43 -6.28 -19.33
N GLY A 70 -27.99 -5.52 -20.34
CA GLY A 70 -28.63 -5.45 -21.65
C GLY A 70 -28.17 -6.51 -22.66
N THR A 71 -27.14 -7.31 -22.35
CA THR A 71 -26.55 -8.26 -23.30
C THR A 71 -26.94 -9.70 -22.96
N THR A 72 -26.97 -10.59 -23.95
CA THR A 72 -27.22 -12.04 -23.78
C THR A 72 -26.03 -12.80 -23.17
N SER A 73 -25.03 -12.08 -22.65
CA SER A 73 -23.80 -12.68 -22.12
C SER A 73 -24.06 -13.49 -20.84
N SER A 74 -23.36 -14.63 -20.73
CA SER A 74 -23.34 -15.48 -19.53
C SER A 74 -22.59 -14.86 -18.35
N ALA A 75 -21.91 -13.72 -18.54
CA ALA A 75 -21.13 -13.03 -17.51
C ALA A 75 -21.97 -12.30 -16.43
N ARG A 76 -23.29 -12.57 -16.35
CA ARG A 76 -24.18 -12.01 -15.34
C ARG A 76 -23.94 -12.70 -14.01
N LEU A 77 -23.46 -11.94 -13.03
CA LEU A 77 -23.18 -12.46 -11.69
C LEU A 77 -24.35 -12.17 -10.76
N SER A 78 -24.77 -13.18 -10.01
CA SER A 78 -25.75 -12.99 -8.94
C SER A 78 -25.19 -12.08 -7.84
N ILE A 79 -26.08 -11.39 -7.14
CA ILE A 79 -25.69 -10.51 -6.02
C ILE A 79 -24.93 -11.28 -4.93
N ARG A 80 -25.25 -12.56 -4.71
CA ARG A 80 -24.56 -13.43 -3.75
C ARG A 80 -23.11 -13.67 -4.16
N VAL A 81 -22.87 -13.89 -5.45
CA VAL A 81 -21.51 -14.06 -5.98
C VAL A 81 -20.73 -12.75 -5.88
N GLN A 82 -21.36 -11.60 -6.16
CA GLN A 82 -20.71 -10.29 -5.99
C GLN A 82 -20.26 -10.06 -4.54
N TRP A 83 -21.13 -10.34 -3.56
CA TRP A 83 -20.77 -10.28 -2.14
C TRP A 83 -19.67 -11.27 -1.77
N GLY A 84 -19.72 -12.50 -2.29
CA GLY A 84 -18.67 -13.50 -2.09
C GLY A 84 -17.31 -13.03 -2.59
N MET A 85 -17.25 -12.49 -3.83
CA MET A 85 -16.02 -11.93 -4.40
C MET A 85 -15.48 -10.77 -3.56
N MET A 86 -16.35 -9.85 -3.12
CA MET A 86 -15.92 -8.74 -2.26
C MET A 86 -15.38 -9.20 -0.91
N LEU A 87 -16.02 -10.19 -0.28
CA LEU A 87 -15.56 -10.74 0.99
C LEU A 87 -14.18 -11.39 0.82
N THR A 88 -13.99 -12.20 -0.22
CA THR A 88 -12.70 -12.82 -0.53
C THR A 88 -11.62 -11.76 -0.80
N LEU A 89 -11.93 -10.72 -1.57
CA LEU A 89 -11.01 -9.63 -1.84
C LEU A 89 -10.58 -8.91 -0.54
N VAL A 90 -11.54 -8.54 0.31
CA VAL A 90 -11.26 -7.89 1.60
C VAL A 90 -10.41 -8.80 2.49
N ALA A 91 -10.72 -10.09 2.56
CA ALA A 91 -9.94 -11.04 3.34
C ALA A 91 -8.47 -11.14 2.85
N LEU A 92 -8.26 -11.25 1.54
CA LEU A 92 -6.92 -11.27 0.94
C LEU A 92 -6.16 -9.96 1.21
N LEU A 93 -6.84 -8.82 1.12
CA LEU A 93 -6.25 -7.51 1.40
C LEU A 93 -5.85 -7.37 2.88
N VAL A 94 -6.68 -7.83 3.81
CA VAL A 94 -6.34 -7.85 5.26
C VAL A 94 -5.15 -8.76 5.52
N LEU A 95 -5.11 -9.94 4.89
CA LEU A 95 -3.97 -10.85 4.98
C LEU A 95 -2.69 -10.22 4.43
N ASN A 96 -2.77 -9.43 3.36
CA ASN A 96 -1.63 -8.67 2.85
C ASN A 96 -1.11 -7.63 3.87
N VAL A 97 -2.00 -6.86 4.51
CA VAL A 97 -1.59 -5.91 5.56
C VAL A 97 -0.93 -6.64 6.73
N ALA A 98 -1.50 -7.75 7.18
CA ALA A 98 -0.91 -8.58 8.23
C ALA A 98 0.46 -9.14 7.81
N GLY A 99 0.59 -9.57 6.56
CA GLY A 99 1.86 -10.02 5.98
C GLY A 99 2.92 -8.93 6.02
N PHE A 100 2.59 -7.69 5.66
CA PHE A 100 3.51 -6.56 5.79
C PHE A 100 3.90 -6.26 7.25
N GLY A 101 2.99 -6.44 8.20
CA GLY A 101 3.31 -6.25 9.63
C GLY A 101 4.21 -7.33 10.21
N ILE A 102 4.07 -8.58 9.76
CA ILE A 102 4.86 -9.70 10.26
C ILE A 102 6.21 -9.79 9.53
N PHE A 103 6.20 -9.63 8.20
CA PHE A 103 7.37 -9.87 7.35
C PHE A 103 8.07 -8.58 6.90
N GLY A 104 7.52 -7.39 7.14
CA GLY A 104 8.12 -6.09 6.81
C GLY A 104 9.26 -5.69 7.74
N ILE A 105 10.10 -6.64 8.15
CA ILE A 105 11.24 -6.40 9.04
C ILE A 105 12.33 -5.66 8.26
N SER A 106 13.07 -4.79 8.95
CA SER A 106 14.25 -4.11 8.38
C SER A 106 15.31 -5.14 7.99
N SER A 107 15.86 -5.01 6.78
CA SER A 107 17.05 -5.74 6.33
C SER A 107 18.25 -5.47 7.26
N ALA A 108 19.07 -6.49 7.50
CA ALA A 108 20.32 -6.33 8.25
C ALA A 108 21.33 -5.47 7.48
N LYS A 109 21.21 -5.39 6.15
CA LYS A 109 22.09 -4.64 5.24
C LYS A 109 21.71 -3.16 5.13
N ILE A 110 20.75 -2.68 5.93
CA ILE A 110 20.31 -1.28 5.86
C ILE A 110 21.44 -0.27 6.05
N TYR A 111 22.38 -0.57 6.95
CA TYR A 111 23.55 0.27 7.20
C TYR A 111 24.53 0.28 6.02
N GLU A 112 24.72 -0.87 5.36
CA GLU A 112 25.59 -0.98 4.19
C GLU A 112 25.02 -0.20 3.00
N ILE A 113 23.70 -0.32 2.77
CA ILE A 113 23.03 0.35 1.66
C ILE A 113 22.91 1.85 1.91
N SER A 114 22.58 2.27 3.15
CA SER A 114 22.47 3.68 3.51
C SER A 114 23.80 4.44 3.41
N ASN A 115 24.94 3.74 3.50
CA ASN A 115 26.26 4.34 3.41
C ASN A 115 26.83 4.41 1.99
N ARG A 116 26.05 4.01 0.98
CA ARG A 116 26.48 4.17 -0.41
C ARG A 116 26.48 5.66 -0.77
N PRO A 117 27.50 6.16 -1.49
CA PRO A 117 27.67 7.59 -1.75
C PRO A 117 26.52 8.20 -2.56
N ASP A 118 25.78 7.39 -3.32
CA ASP A 118 24.60 7.79 -4.07
C ASP A 118 23.33 7.94 -3.21
N LEU A 119 23.32 7.38 -2.00
CA LEU A 119 22.21 7.43 -1.04
C LEU A 119 22.51 8.29 0.19
N GLU A 120 23.77 8.69 0.40
CA GLU A 120 24.19 9.49 1.55
C GLU A 120 23.41 10.82 1.69
N TRP A 121 23.06 11.46 0.58
CA TRP A 121 22.27 12.70 0.61
C TRP A 121 20.84 12.49 1.18
N LEU A 122 20.29 11.27 1.11
CA LEU A 122 18.97 10.96 1.68
C LEU A 122 19.00 10.89 3.20
N SER A 123 20.10 10.38 3.77
CA SER A 123 20.28 10.35 5.23
C SER A 123 20.43 11.78 5.77
N ALA A 124 21.16 12.65 5.06
CA ALA A 124 21.29 14.07 5.40
C ALA A 124 19.96 14.84 5.42
N ARG A 125 18.94 14.35 4.72
CA ARG A 125 17.61 15.00 4.62
C ARG A 125 16.70 14.69 5.82
N GLY A 126 17.06 13.71 6.67
CA GLY A 126 16.32 13.37 7.89
C GLY A 126 15.06 12.53 7.66
N GLY A 127 14.99 11.80 6.54
CA GLY A 127 13.94 10.83 6.27
C GLY A 127 14.37 9.41 6.62
N GLN A 128 13.44 8.47 6.51
CA GLN A 128 13.69 7.05 6.77
C GLN A 128 13.77 6.27 5.46
N LEU A 129 14.80 5.43 5.32
CA LEU A 129 14.98 4.56 4.16
C LEU A 129 14.41 3.18 4.51
N LEU A 130 13.37 2.76 3.80
CA LEU A 130 12.67 1.48 4.01
C LEU A 130 13.21 0.48 2.97
N ILE A 131 14.03 -0.47 3.40
CA ILE A 131 14.61 -1.48 2.50
C ILE A 131 13.89 -2.79 2.67
N PHE A 132 13.54 -3.41 1.55
CA PHE A 132 12.88 -4.71 1.51
C PHE A 132 13.82 -5.76 0.94
N GLY A 133 13.82 -6.94 1.57
CA GLY A 133 14.62 -8.09 1.16
C GLY A 133 16.05 -8.08 1.69
N ASP A 134 16.65 -9.26 1.74
CA ASP A 134 18.06 -9.52 2.05
C ASP A 134 18.71 -10.35 0.93
#